data_AF-R1EUR2-F1
#
_entry.id   AF-R1EUR2-F1
#
_cell.length_a   1.000
_cell.length_b   1.000
_cell.length_c   1.000
_cell.angle_alpha   90.00
_cell.angle_beta   90.00
_cell.angle_gamma   90.00
#
_symmetry.space_group_name_H-M   'P 1'
#
loop_
_entity.id
_entity.type
_entity.pdbx_description
1 polymer ?
#
loop_
_entity_poly.entity_id
_entity_poly.type
_entity_poly.pdbx_seq_one_letter_code
_entity_poly.pdbx_strand_id
1 'polypeptide(L)'
;MFQDKEPPVLQDALSASALYCLKNRENQTLVLRNVEQKAQQLVASTDPLLLSTAELLFSVQALLLYQIIRLFDGDIRQRAQAEADEATLMAWTVHLKAHMQQVVPSLPPSAGALSPVQVTAPDWHRWLAKESIRRTVFTAFTLKGVYDYLKYGSDEESYTIHRLCYTAQAALWDAQSEHGWRAAYCEQERLELRMESFNEDIAKATPGDLEELSLIVLAIYWGVETVEEWLGKHHAARHGLEV
;
A
#
# COMPACT_ATOMS: atom_id res chain seq x y z
N MET A 1 9.55 13.31 6.33
CA MET A 1 9.75 13.17 4.86
C MET A 1 8.93 14.19 4.06
N PHE A 2 7.73 14.61 4.49
CA PHE A 2 6.89 15.58 3.77
C PHE A 2 7.02 17.06 4.22
N GLN A 3 7.91 17.39 5.16
CA GLN A 3 7.87 18.70 5.82
C GLN A 3 8.52 19.86 5.03
N ASP A 4 9.34 19.60 3.99
CA ASP A 4 10.06 20.68 3.28
C ASP A 4 9.65 20.91 1.81
N LYS A 5 8.91 19.99 1.18
CA LYS A 5 8.15 20.19 -0.07
C LYS A 5 7.41 18.91 -0.42
N GLU A 6 6.09 18.96 -0.54
CA GLU A 6 5.32 17.83 -1.07
C GLU A 6 5.74 17.56 -2.53
N PRO A 7 6.00 16.30 -2.91
CA PRO A 7 6.30 15.96 -4.30
C PRO A 7 5.12 16.36 -5.20
N PRO A 8 5.33 17.15 -6.27
CA PRO A 8 4.25 17.62 -7.14
C PRO A 8 3.36 16.49 -7.67
N VAL A 9 3.94 15.32 -7.93
CA VAL A 9 3.25 14.12 -8.40
C VAL A 9 2.20 13.62 -7.39
N LEU A 10 2.53 13.61 -6.09
CA LEU A 10 1.59 13.22 -5.05
C LEU A 10 0.53 14.28 -4.82
N GLN A 11 0.91 15.56 -4.86
CA GLN A 11 -0.04 16.67 -4.73
C GLN A 11 -1.11 16.63 -5.83
N ASP A 12 -0.70 16.35 -7.06
CA ASP A 12 -1.59 16.17 -8.20
C ASP A 12 -2.53 14.97 -8.00
N ALA A 13 -1.99 13.83 -7.56
CA ALA A 13 -2.78 12.62 -7.31
C ALA A 13 -3.80 12.81 -6.18
N LEU A 14 -3.41 13.49 -5.09
CA LEU A 14 -4.30 13.83 -4.00
C LEU A 14 -5.40 14.79 -4.45
N SER A 15 -5.06 15.80 -5.25
CA SER A 15 -6.01 16.77 -5.80
C SER A 15 -7.04 16.09 -6.72
N ALA A 16 -6.58 15.21 -7.61
CA ALA A 16 -7.45 14.44 -8.50
C ALA A 16 -8.33 13.45 -7.73
N SER A 17 -7.79 12.81 -6.69
CA SER A 17 -8.56 11.89 -5.83
C SER A 17 -9.63 12.63 -5.02
N ALA A 18 -9.29 13.80 -4.46
CA ALA A 18 -10.26 14.64 -3.76
C ALA A 18 -11.38 15.12 -4.70
N LEU A 19 -11.03 15.55 -5.91
CA LEU A 19 -12.01 15.91 -6.94
C LEU A 19 -12.88 14.70 -7.33
N TYR A 20 -12.31 13.51 -7.39
CA TYR A 20 -13.04 12.26 -7.64
C TYR A 20 -14.04 11.93 -6.53
N CYS A 21 -13.69 12.14 -5.26
CA CYS A 21 -14.64 11.96 -4.14
C CYS A 21 -15.84 12.92 -4.22
N LEU A 22 -15.70 14.06 -4.90
CA LEU A 22 -16.76 15.05 -5.13
C LEU A 22 -17.52 14.83 -6.46
N LYS A 23 -17.26 13.72 -7.14
CA LYS A 23 -17.91 13.36 -8.41
C LYS A 23 -19.41 13.20 -8.23
N ASN A 24 -20.18 13.78 -9.14
CA ASN A 24 -21.62 13.64 -9.27
C ASN A 24 -22.01 13.62 -10.76
N ARG A 25 -23.30 13.48 -11.06
CA ARG A 25 -23.79 13.35 -12.45
C ARG A 25 -23.44 14.54 -13.34
N GLU A 26 -23.36 15.74 -12.78
CA GLU A 26 -23.11 16.99 -13.53
C GLU A 26 -21.63 17.17 -13.88
N ASN A 27 -20.72 16.73 -12.98
CA ASN A 27 -19.28 16.94 -13.16
C ASN A 27 -18.50 15.67 -13.59
N GLN A 28 -19.13 14.50 -13.64
CA GLN A 28 -18.48 13.21 -13.89
C GLN A 28 -17.51 13.22 -15.09
N THR A 29 -17.95 13.72 -16.24
CA THR A 29 -17.11 13.79 -17.45
C THR A 29 -15.84 14.61 -17.23
N LEU A 30 -15.94 15.73 -16.52
CA LEU A 30 -14.80 16.60 -16.22
C LEU A 30 -13.84 15.92 -15.25
N VAL A 31 -14.37 15.32 -14.19
CA VAL A 31 -13.59 14.61 -13.17
C VAL A 31 -12.81 13.44 -13.79
N LEU A 32 -13.46 12.61 -14.60
CA LEU A 32 -12.82 11.46 -15.23
C LEU A 32 -11.75 11.88 -16.25
N ARG A 33 -12.02 12.93 -17.03
CA ARG A 33 -11.00 13.52 -17.92
C ARG A 33 -9.80 14.07 -17.15
N ASN A 34 -10.00 14.65 -15.97
CA ASN A 34 -8.90 15.12 -15.14
C ASN A 34 -8.00 13.95 -14.68
N VAL A 35 -8.60 12.87 -14.18
CA VAL A 35 -7.87 11.65 -13.77
C VAL A 35 -7.08 11.06 -14.95
N GLU A 36 -7.71 10.94 -16.11
CA GLU A 36 -7.07 10.48 -17.34
C GLU A 36 -5.87 11.35 -17.71
N GLN A 37 -6.06 12.67 -17.78
CA GLN A 37 -5.00 13.60 -18.18
C GLN A 37 -3.81 13.52 -17.22
N LYS A 38 -4.07 13.42 -15.92
CA LYS A 38 -3.02 13.31 -14.91
C LYS A 38 -2.27 11.98 -15.01
N ALA A 39 -2.96 10.87 -15.27
CA ALA A 39 -2.31 9.59 -15.51
C ALA A 39 -1.43 9.62 -16.77
N GLN A 40 -1.95 10.14 -17.89
CA GLN A 40 -1.20 10.24 -19.15
C GLN A 40 0.03 11.15 -19.02
N GLN A 41 -0.12 12.29 -18.33
CA GLN A 41 0.99 13.20 -18.06
C GLN A 41 2.09 12.50 -17.25
N LEU A 42 1.71 11.80 -16.17
CA LEU A 42 2.66 11.07 -15.33
C LEU A 42 3.40 9.98 -16.11
N VAL A 43 2.69 9.17 -16.90
CA VAL A 43 3.29 8.11 -17.73
C VAL A 43 4.24 8.71 -18.77
N ALA A 44 3.86 9.81 -19.42
CA ALA A 44 4.67 10.45 -20.45
C ALA A 44 5.94 11.13 -19.89
N SER A 45 5.91 11.62 -18.65
CA SER A 45 7.02 12.37 -18.05
C SER A 45 7.95 11.53 -17.19
N THR A 46 7.64 10.25 -16.96
CA THR A 46 8.39 9.39 -16.04
C THR A 46 9.29 8.43 -16.79
N ASP A 47 10.61 8.57 -16.57
CA ASP A 47 11.58 7.54 -16.90
C ASP A 47 12.03 6.84 -15.61
N PRO A 48 11.60 5.58 -15.35
CA PRO A 48 11.90 4.90 -14.10
C PRO A 48 13.39 4.63 -13.88
N LEU A 49 14.22 4.67 -14.94
CA LEU A 49 15.67 4.45 -14.82
C LEU A 49 16.44 5.71 -14.38
N LEU A 50 15.84 6.89 -14.55
CA LEU A 50 16.46 8.17 -14.23
C LEU A 50 16.00 8.72 -12.86
N LEU A 51 14.88 8.22 -12.34
CA LEU A 51 14.34 8.65 -11.05
C LEU A 51 15.12 8.06 -9.87
N SER A 52 15.22 8.82 -8.79
CA SER A 52 15.59 8.25 -7.49
C SER A 52 14.53 7.27 -6.99
N THR A 53 14.89 6.36 -6.07
CA THR A 53 13.93 5.42 -5.46
C THR A 53 12.74 6.13 -4.81
N ALA A 54 12.94 7.32 -4.23
CA ALA A 54 11.88 8.11 -3.62
C ALA A 54 10.93 8.68 -4.68
N GLU A 55 11.46 9.24 -5.77
CA GLU A 55 10.64 9.75 -6.87
C GLU A 55 9.86 8.64 -7.56
N LEU A 56 10.49 7.48 -7.79
CA LEU A 56 9.81 6.31 -8.34
C LEU A 56 8.69 5.82 -7.42
N LEU A 57 8.92 5.77 -6.10
CA LEU A 57 7.88 5.45 -5.13
C LEU A 57 6.67 6.38 -5.28
N PHE A 58 6.90 7.70 -5.37
CA PHE A 58 5.82 8.68 -5.54
C PHE A 58 5.08 8.51 -6.86
N SER A 59 5.78 8.24 -7.96
CA SER A 59 5.17 7.96 -9.27
C SER A 59 4.33 6.69 -9.25
N VAL A 60 4.80 5.62 -8.62
CA VAL A 60 4.02 4.37 -8.47
C VAL A 60 2.78 4.62 -7.62
N GLN A 61 2.90 5.32 -6.48
CA GLN A 61 1.75 5.66 -5.63
C GLN A 61 0.70 6.48 -6.36
N ALA A 62 1.12 7.51 -7.12
CA ALA A 62 0.20 8.33 -7.90
C ALA A 62 -0.49 7.52 -9.02
N LEU A 63 0.28 6.72 -9.78
CA LEU A 63 -0.29 5.89 -10.83
C LEU A 63 -1.25 4.84 -10.27
N LEU A 64 -0.95 4.26 -9.10
CA LEU A 64 -1.86 3.35 -8.40
C LEU A 64 -3.21 3.98 -8.10
N LEU A 65 -3.23 5.21 -7.55
CA LEU A 65 -4.47 5.92 -7.27
C LEU A 65 -5.30 6.13 -8.54
N TYR A 66 -4.65 6.56 -9.64
CA TYR A 66 -5.34 6.70 -10.93
C TYR A 66 -5.85 5.36 -11.47
N GLN A 67 -5.11 4.27 -11.29
CA GLN A 67 -5.52 2.94 -11.73
C GLN A 67 -6.73 2.43 -10.94
N ILE A 68 -6.72 2.56 -9.61
CA ILE A 68 -7.86 2.20 -8.76
C ILE A 68 -9.12 2.93 -9.22
N ILE A 69 -9.04 4.25 -9.40
CA ILE A 69 -10.17 5.05 -9.89
C ILE A 69 -10.63 4.54 -11.25
N ARG A 70 -9.72 4.42 -12.23
CA ARG A 70 -10.08 4.08 -13.61
C ARG A 70 -10.63 2.67 -13.79
N LEU A 71 -10.14 1.69 -13.03
CA LEU A 71 -10.61 0.29 -13.09
C LEU A 71 -12.01 0.12 -12.49
N PHE A 72 -12.26 0.79 -11.34
CA PHE A 72 -13.46 0.55 -10.52
C PHE A 72 -14.54 1.63 -10.63
N ASP A 73 -14.33 2.73 -11.36
CA ASP A 73 -15.35 3.76 -11.58
C ASP A 73 -16.61 3.25 -12.31
N GLY A 74 -16.42 2.29 -13.24
CA GLY A 74 -17.48 1.76 -14.10
C GLY A 74 -17.53 2.36 -15.51
N ASP A 75 -16.81 3.45 -15.77
CA ASP A 75 -16.63 3.98 -17.13
C ASP A 75 -15.74 3.06 -18.00
N ILE A 76 -16.26 2.65 -19.15
CA ILE A 76 -15.62 1.69 -20.06
C ILE A 76 -14.30 2.23 -20.62
N ARG A 77 -14.25 3.53 -20.93
CA ARG A 77 -13.07 4.17 -21.52
C ARG A 77 -11.95 4.28 -20.49
N GLN A 78 -12.29 4.66 -19.25
CA GLN A 78 -11.33 4.68 -18.15
C GLN A 78 -10.73 3.31 -17.90
N ARG A 79 -11.56 2.26 -17.87
CA ARG A 79 -11.09 0.88 -17.72
C ARG A 79 -10.15 0.47 -18.86
N ALA A 80 -10.50 0.75 -20.11
CA ALA A 80 -9.64 0.42 -21.24
C ALA A 80 -8.26 1.11 -21.17
N GLN A 81 -8.22 2.35 -20.69
CA GLN A 81 -6.94 3.07 -20.49
C GLN A 81 -6.14 2.53 -19.32
N ALA A 82 -6.80 2.16 -18.23
CA ALA A 82 -6.17 1.51 -17.10
C ALA A 82 -5.48 0.20 -17.50
N GLU A 83 -6.18 -0.64 -18.28
CA GLU A 83 -5.63 -1.88 -18.85
C GLU A 83 -4.43 -1.63 -19.77
N ALA A 84 -4.48 -0.58 -20.60
CA ALA A 84 -3.35 -0.21 -21.46
C ALA A 84 -2.12 0.22 -20.66
N ASP A 85 -2.33 0.89 -19.52
CA ASP A 85 -1.27 1.37 -18.63
C ASP A 85 -0.81 0.32 -17.59
N GLU A 86 -1.44 -0.87 -17.54
CA GLU A 86 -1.16 -1.90 -16.54
C GLU A 86 0.31 -2.34 -16.59
N ALA A 87 0.81 -2.64 -17.79
CA ALA A 87 2.20 -3.07 -17.98
C ALA A 87 3.20 -2.01 -17.50
N THR A 88 2.88 -0.73 -17.67
CA THR A 88 3.70 0.38 -17.17
C THR A 88 3.73 0.38 -15.63
N LEU A 89 2.57 0.29 -14.99
CA LEU A 89 2.49 0.23 -13.53
C LEU A 89 3.28 -0.96 -12.98
N MET A 90 3.13 -2.14 -13.59
CA MET A 90 3.84 -3.34 -13.13
C MET A 90 5.35 -3.24 -13.35
N ALA A 91 5.80 -2.69 -14.48
CA ALA A 91 7.22 -2.45 -14.74
C ALA A 91 7.84 -1.53 -13.67
N TRP A 92 7.17 -0.42 -13.34
CA TRP A 92 7.63 0.50 -12.29
C TRP A 92 7.61 -0.17 -10.90
N THR A 93 6.59 -0.96 -10.62
CA THR A 93 6.45 -1.70 -9.36
C THR A 93 7.57 -2.74 -9.18
N VAL A 94 7.89 -3.49 -10.24
CA VAL A 94 9.00 -4.46 -10.22
C VAL A 94 10.34 -3.75 -10.02
N HIS A 95 10.56 -2.61 -10.69
CA HIS A 95 11.75 -1.80 -10.47
C HIS A 95 11.86 -1.31 -9.02
N LEU A 96 10.75 -0.82 -8.46
CA LEU A 96 10.68 -0.37 -7.08
C LEU A 96 10.94 -1.53 -6.09
N LYS A 97 10.38 -2.71 -6.37
CA LYS A 97 10.57 -3.93 -5.57
C LYS A 97 12.03 -4.40 -5.55
N ALA A 98 12.80 -4.21 -6.62
CA ALA A 98 14.22 -4.58 -6.65
C ALA A 98 15.03 -3.86 -5.55
N HIS A 99 14.63 -2.63 -5.18
CA HIS A 99 15.25 -1.90 -4.07
C HIS A 99 14.94 -2.50 -2.68
N MET A 100 13.88 -3.29 -2.53
CA MET A 100 13.61 -4.02 -1.28
C MET A 100 14.68 -5.11 -1.03
N GLN A 101 15.09 -5.81 -2.10
CA GLN A 101 16.02 -6.93 -2.02
C GLN A 101 17.46 -6.50 -1.73
N GLN A 102 17.84 -5.29 -2.11
CA GLN A 102 19.17 -4.71 -1.83
C GLN A 102 19.38 -4.32 -0.36
N VAL A 103 18.34 -4.41 0.47
CA VAL A 103 18.28 -3.78 1.80
C VAL A 103 18.05 -4.80 2.94
N VAL A 104 17.96 -6.09 2.62
CA VAL A 104 17.95 -7.17 3.62
C VAL A 104 19.35 -7.28 4.24
N PRO A 105 19.55 -6.98 5.54
CA PRO A 105 20.76 -7.39 6.22
C PRO A 105 20.71 -8.92 6.29
N SER A 106 21.78 -9.57 5.84
CA SER A 106 22.03 -10.98 6.13
C SER A 106 21.71 -11.27 7.60
N LEU A 107 20.79 -12.21 7.84
CA LEU A 107 20.55 -12.77 9.17
C LEU A 107 21.92 -13.15 9.77
N PRO A 108 22.26 -12.69 10.99
CA PRO A 108 23.44 -13.24 11.65
C PRO A 108 23.20 -14.74 11.86
N PRO A 109 24.19 -15.59 11.57
CA PRO A 109 24.08 -17.02 11.83
C PRO A 109 23.82 -17.24 13.32
N SER A 110 22.84 -18.09 13.60
CA SER A 110 22.31 -18.37 14.94
C SER A 110 23.37 -18.88 15.92
N ALA A 111 23.04 -18.64 17.20
CA ALA A 111 23.47 -19.35 18.41
C ALA A 111 24.84 -18.99 18.99
N GLY A 112 24.81 -18.22 20.09
CA GLY A 112 25.89 -18.26 21.09
C GLY A 112 26.33 -16.93 21.70
N ALA A 113 25.43 -16.02 22.09
CA ALA A 113 25.81 -14.95 23.03
C ALA A 113 24.59 -14.44 23.81
N LEU A 114 24.58 -14.71 25.11
CA LEU A 114 23.70 -14.07 26.10
C LEU A 114 24.17 -12.62 26.29
N SER A 115 23.67 -11.71 25.46
CA SER A 115 23.58 -10.29 25.78
C SER A 115 22.14 -9.86 25.48
N PRO A 116 21.48 -9.07 26.34
CA PRO A 116 20.24 -8.44 25.94
C PRO A 116 20.58 -7.54 24.74
N VAL A 117 20.23 -7.99 23.54
CA VAL A 117 20.34 -7.18 22.33
C VAL A 117 19.43 -5.99 22.59
N GLN A 118 20.00 -4.85 22.95
CA GLN A 118 19.27 -3.59 22.88
C GLN A 118 18.84 -3.47 21.42
N VAL A 119 17.54 -3.65 21.18
CA VAL A 119 16.96 -3.42 19.86
C VAL A 119 17.09 -1.92 19.62
N THR A 120 18.21 -1.51 19.03
CA THR A 120 18.38 -0.14 18.58
C THR A 120 17.39 0.07 17.45
N ALA A 121 16.31 0.79 17.74
CA ALA A 121 15.30 1.12 16.75
C ALA A 121 15.99 1.78 15.53
N PRO A 122 15.65 1.38 14.29
CA PRO A 122 16.20 2.02 13.12
C PRO A 122 15.79 3.49 13.07
N ASP A 123 16.50 4.28 12.25
CA ASP A 123 16.08 5.64 11.95
C ASP A 123 14.63 5.66 11.43
N TRP A 124 13.77 6.50 12.02
CA TRP A 124 12.34 6.51 11.74
C TRP A 124 12.04 6.84 10.27
N HIS A 125 12.77 7.80 9.70
CA HIS A 125 12.60 8.19 8.29
C HIS A 125 13.00 7.06 7.33
N ARG A 126 14.09 6.37 7.64
CA ARG A 126 14.52 5.19 6.90
C ARG A 126 13.52 4.05 7.00
N TRP A 127 12.97 3.81 8.20
CA TRP A 127 11.91 2.81 8.37
C TRP A 127 10.68 3.17 7.54
N LEU A 128 10.21 4.42 7.64
CA LEU A 128 9.05 4.93 6.92
C LEU A 128 9.24 4.77 5.40
N ALA A 129 10.39 5.14 4.85
CA ALA A 129 10.67 4.98 3.43
C ALA A 129 10.62 3.51 2.99
N LYS A 130 11.22 2.59 3.77
CA LYS A 130 11.20 1.15 3.47
C LYS A 130 9.81 0.54 3.58
N GLU A 131 9.03 0.96 4.57
CA GLU A 131 7.65 0.53 4.78
C GLU A 131 6.74 1.04 3.66
N SER A 132 6.85 2.31 3.28
CA SER A 132 6.11 2.87 2.15
C SER A 132 6.38 2.13 0.84
N ILE A 133 7.63 1.72 0.59
CA ILE A 133 7.97 0.86 -0.56
C ILE A 133 7.25 -0.49 -0.46
N ARG A 134 7.38 -1.20 0.67
CA ARG A 134 6.75 -2.51 0.89
C ARG A 134 5.25 -2.47 0.66
N ARG A 135 4.56 -1.51 1.28
CA ARG A 135 3.11 -1.31 1.15
C ARG A 135 2.71 -0.94 -0.27
N THR A 136 3.42 -0.04 -0.93
CA THR A 136 3.12 0.36 -2.32
C THR A 136 3.26 -0.81 -3.28
N VAL A 137 4.35 -1.57 -3.15
CA VAL A 137 4.59 -2.77 -3.96
C VAL A 137 3.49 -3.81 -3.71
N PHE A 138 3.16 -4.06 -2.44
CA PHE A 138 2.08 -4.95 -2.06
C PHE A 138 0.75 -4.54 -2.71
N THR A 139 0.32 -3.29 -2.50
CA THR A 139 -0.93 -2.76 -3.05
C THR A 139 -0.99 -2.86 -4.57
N ALA A 140 0.12 -2.64 -5.28
CA ALA A 140 0.18 -2.76 -6.73
C ALA A 140 -0.07 -4.19 -7.22
N PHE A 141 0.61 -5.17 -6.62
CA PHE A 141 0.38 -6.58 -6.96
C PHE A 141 -1.03 -7.03 -6.57
N THR A 142 -1.54 -6.62 -5.41
CA THR A 142 -2.92 -6.93 -4.99
C THR A 142 -3.96 -6.32 -5.93
N LEU A 143 -3.77 -5.07 -6.37
CA LEU A 143 -4.66 -4.43 -7.34
C LEU A 143 -4.74 -5.23 -8.64
N LYS A 144 -3.57 -5.61 -9.19
CA LYS A 144 -3.49 -6.45 -10.38
C LYS A 144 -4.19 -7.78 -10.17
N GLY A 145 -3.87 -8.50 -9.08
CA GLY A 145 -4.42 -9.82 -8.85
C GLY A 145 -5.93 -9.83 -8.64
N VAL A 146 -6.47 -8.83 -7.91
CA VAL A 146 -7.92 -8.65 -7.78
C VAL A 146 -8.56 -8.36 -9.14
N TYR A 147 -7.97 -7.49 -9.95
CA TYR A 147 -8.53 -7.15 -11.25
C TYR A 147 -8.50 -8.34 -12.23
N ASP A 148 -7.38 -9.08 -12.29
CA ASP A 148 -7.25 -10.28 -13.11
C ASP A 148 -8.26 -11.36 -12.69
N TYR A 149 -8.42 -11.56 -11.38
CA TYR A 149 -9.44 -12.48 -10.87
C TYR A 149 -10.85 -12.08 -11.31
N LEU A 150 -11.20 -10.79 -11.22
CA LEU A 150 -12.50 -10.29 -11.66
C LEU A 150 -12.71 -10.41 -13.17
N LYS A 151 -11.64 -10.25 -13.96
CA LYS A 151 -11.70 -10.26 -15.43
C LYS A 151 -11.66 -11.66 -16.04
N TYR A 152 -10.83 -12.55 -15.48
CA TYR A 152 -10.51 -13.86 -16.06
C TYR A 152 -10.88 -15.05 -15.15
N GLY A 153 -11.25 -14.80 -13.89
CA GLY A 153 -11.53 -15.84 -12.90
C GLY A 153 -10.29 -16.46 -12.26
N SER A 154 -9.10 -15.93 -12.54
CA SER A 154 -7.82 -16.39 -11.99
C SER A 154 -6.85 -15.23 -11.80
N ASP A 155 -5.99 -15.34 -10.78
CA ASP A 155 -4.91 -14.39 -10.48
C ASP A 155 -3.55 -15.06 -10.69
N GLU A 156 -2.71 -14.48 -11.55
CA GLU A 156 -1.34 -14.96 -11.80
C GLU A 156 -0.32 -14.42 -10.77
N GLU A 157 -0.64 -13.33 -10.06
CA GLU A 157 0.23 -12.66 -9.11
C GLU A 157 0.20 -13.25 -7.70
N SER A 158 -0.69 -14.21 -7.45
CA SER A 158 -0.83 -14.89 -6.15
C SER A 158 0.51 -15.40 -5.60
N TYR A 159 1.40 -15.94 -6.45
CA TYR A 159 2.73 -16.37 -6.04
C TYR A 159 3.64 -15.21 -5.63
N THR A 160 3.56 -14.09 -6.36
CA THR A 160 4.32 -12.88 -6.05
C THR A 160 3.87 -12.28 -4.71
N ILE A 161 2.55 -12.16 -4.52
CA ILE A 161 1.93 -11.61 -3.31
C ILE A 161 2.26 -12.47 -2.09
N HIS A 162 2.24 -13.80 -2.23
CA HIS A 162 2.54 -14.74 -1.14
C HIS A 162 3.93 -14.54 -0.51
N ARG A 163 4.88 -13.95 -1.25
CA ARG A 163 6.26 -13.66 -0.78
C ARG A 163 6.45 -12.26 -0.21
N LEU A 164 5.39 -11.46 -0.12
CA LEU A 164 5.45 -10.10 0.40
C LEU A 164 5.08 -10.05 1.88
N CYS A 165 5.55 -8.99 2.53
CA CYS A 165 5.22 -8.67 3.90
C CYS A 165 5.21 -7.15 4.11
N TYR A 166 4.51 -6.72 5.14
CA TYR A 166 4.49 -5.33 5.59
C TYR A 166 4.15 -5.26 7.09
N THR A 167 4.42 -4.12 7.72
CA THR A 167 4.15 -3.92 9.14
C THR A 167 2.70 -3.47 9.31
N ALA A 168 1.89 -4.20 10.06
CA ALA A 168 0.45 -3.89 10.24
C ALA A 168 0.13 -3.04 11.46
N GLN A 169 1.12 -2.76 12.31
CA GLN A 169 0.93 -2.03 13.55
C GLN A 169 0.49 -0.58 13.32
N ALA A 170 -0.74 -0.26 13.69
CA ALA A 170 -1.28 1.09 13.68
C ALA A 170 -0.40 2.06 14.49
N ALA A 171 0.06 1.65 15.68
CA ALA A 171 0.88 2.49 16.55
C ALA A 171 2.18 3.00 15.89
N LEU A 172 2.79 2.22 15.00
CA LEU A 172 3.99 2.65 14.25
C LEU A 172 3.64 3.59 13.09
N TRP A 173 2.48 3.42 12.48
CA TRP A 173 2.07 4.24 11.35
C TRP A 173 1.49 5.59 11.79
N ASP A 174 0.70 5.58 12.86
CA ASP A 174 0.00 6.74 13.41
C ASP A 174 0.90 7.63 14.29
N ALA A 175 2.13 7.20 14.55
CA ALA A 175 3.08 7.95 15.36
C ALA A 175 3.32 9.37 14.78
N GLN A 176 3.02 10.39 15.57
CA GLN A 176 3.15 11.80 15.15
C GLN A 176 4.55 12.39 15.42
N SER A 177 5.45 11.62 16.02
CA SER A 177 6.82 12.04 16.32
C SER A 177 7.76 10.85 16.38
N GLU A 178 9.06 11.11 16.20
CA GLU A 178 10.08 10.07 16.29
C GLU A 178 10.12 9.45 17.69
N HIS A 179 9.88 10.25 18.72
CA HIS A 179 9.78 9.77 20.09
C HIS A 179 8.62 8.78 20.27
N GLY A 180 7.42 9.14 19.81
CA GLY A 180 6.26 8.25 19.86
C GLY A 180 6.45 6.98 19.02
N TRP A 181 7.07 7.11 17.85
CA TRP A 181 7.40 5.97 17.00
C TRP A 181 8.40 5.02 17.69
N ARG A 182 9.47 5.55 18.29
CA ARG A 182 10.46 4.72 19.01
C ARG A 182 9.85 4.03 20.24
N ALA A 183 8.97 4.72 20.97
CA ALA A 183 8.25 4.12 22.09
C ALA A 183 7.43 2.91 21.60
N ALA A 184 6.59 3.11 20.58
CA ALA A 184 5.82 2.02 19.96
C ALA A 184 6.71 0.89 19.43
N TYR A 185 7.85 1.21 18.80
CA TYR A 185 8.78 0.22 18.25
C TYR A 185 9.45 -0.66 19.31
N CYS A 186 9.73 -0.10 20.49
CA CYS A 186 10.43 -0.81 21.56
C CYS A 186 9.48 -1.49 22.55
N GLU A 187 8.28 -0.95 22.75
CA GLU A 187 7.35 -1.38 23.79
C GLU A 187 6.34 -2.44 23.33
N GLN A 188 6.08 -2.53 22.02
CA GLN A 188 5.11 -3.46 21.45
C GLN A 188 5.79 -4.60 20.68
N GLU A 189 5.21 -5.80 20.75
CA GLU A 189 5.66 -6.92 19.91
C GLU A 189 5.38 -6.60 18.44
N ARG A 190 6.39 -6.75 17.56
CA ARG A 190 6.26 -6.39 16.14
C ARG A 190 5.25 -7.27 15.43
N LEU A 191 4.21 -6.65 14.87
CA LEU A 191 3.23 -7.30 14.00
C LEU A 191 3.61 -7.07 12.53
N GLU A 192 4.38 -8.02 11.99
CA GLU A 192 4.68 -8.09 10.57
C GLU A 192 3.76 -9.12 9.92
N LEU A 193 2.88 -8.66 9.01
CA LEU A 193 2.01 -9.54 8.26
C LEU A 193 2.77 -10.11 7.06
N ARG A 194 3.03 -11.41 7.09
CA ARG A 194 3.63 -12.14 5.99
C ARG A 194 2.55 -12.93 5.28
N MET A 195 2.44 -12.77 3.96
CA MET A 195 1.39 -13.46 3.22
C MET A 195 1.55 -14.99 3.20
N GLU A 196 2.77 -15.49 3.42
CA GLU A 196 3.05 -16.91 3.58
C GLU A 196 2.40 -17.53 4.83
N SER A 197 2.29 -16.76 5.90
CA SER A 197 1.80 -17.17 7.22
C SER A 197 0.69 -16.25 7.71
N PHE A 198 -0.11 -15.72 6.78
CA PHE A 198 -1.07 -14.64 7.03
C PHE A 198 -2.00 -14.94 8.22
N ASN A 199 -2.58 -16.14 8.24
CA ASN A 199 -3.50 -16.56 9.31
C ASN A 199 -2.82 -16.63 10.68
N GLU A 200 -1.55 -17.05 10.74
CA GLU A 200 -0.80 -17.14 12.00
C GLU A 200 -0.41 -15.76 12.52
N ASP A 201 -0.06 -14.83 11.63
CA ASP A 201 0.31 -13.48 12.02
C ASP A 201 -0.92 -12.67 12.45
N ILE A 202 -2.06 -12.80 11.74
CA ILE A 202 -3.33 -12.16 12.15
C ILE A 202 -3.88 -12.71 13.46
N ALA A 203 -3.69 -14.00 13.75
CA ALA A 203 -4.15 -14.59 15.02
C ALA A 203 -3.49 -13.96 16.27
N LYS A 204 -2.38 -13.23 16.10
CA LYS A 204 -1.68 -12.50 17.16
C LYS A 204 -2.18 -11.05 17.32
N ALA A 205 -2.94 -10.55 16.35
CA ALA A 205 -3.39 -9.17 16.30
C ALA A 205 -4.76 -9.01 16.97
N THR A 206 -4.99 -7.86 17.57
CA THR A 206 -6.32 -7.38 17.93
C THR A 206 -6.79 -6.32 16.93
N PRO A 207 -8.11 -6.05 16.82
CA PRO A 207 -8.63 -5.00 15.96
C PRO A 207 -7.99 -3.61 16.16
N GLY A 208 -7.53 -3.30 17.38
CA GLY A 208 -6.87 -2.03 17.67
C GLY A 208 -5.42 -1.95 17.21
N ASP A 209 -4.79 -3.09 16.92
CA ASP A 209 -3.40 -3.15 16.46
C ASP A 209 -3.28 -2.92 14.96
N LEU A 210 -4.35 -3.13 14.20
CA LEU A 210 -4.35 -3.08 12.75
C LEU A 210 -4.61 -1.68 12.21
N GLU A 211 -3.83 -1.31 11.21
CA GLU A 211 -4.10 -0.13 10.37
C GLU A 211 -5.00 -0.45 9.18
N GLU A 212 -5.38 0.59 8.44
CA GLU A 212 -6.41 0.53 7.40
C GLU A 212 -6.06 -0.39 6.23
N LEU A 213 -4.82 -0.41 5.74
CA LEU A 213 -4.42 -1.30 4.65
C LEU A 213 -4.61 -2.77 5.06
N SER A 214 -4.28 -3.13 6.30
CA SER A 214 -4.43 -4.48 6.84
C SER A 214 -5.88 -4.92 6.89
N LEU A 215 -6.81 -4.00 7.21
CA LEU A 215 -8.24 -4.28 7.18
C LEU A 215 -8.75 -4.50 5.76
N ILE A 216 -8.28 -3.71 4.79
CA ILE A 216 -8.59 -3.91 3.37
C ILE A 216 -8.09 -5.29 2.90
N VAL A 217 -6.87 -5.67 3.29
CA VAL A 217 -6.30 -6.98 2.96
C VAL A 217 -7.12 -8.10 3.58
N LEU A 218 -7.51 -7.97 4.84
CA LEU A 218 -8.40 -8.94 5.48
C LEU A 218 -9.72 -9.08 4.72
N ALA A 219 -10.33 -7.97 4.30
CA ALA A 219 -11.59 -8.01 3.56
C ALA A 219 -11.44 -8.70 2.19
N ILE A 220 -10.30 -8.52 1.51
CA ILE A 220 -9.98 -9.21 0.26
C ILE A 220 -9.82 -10.72 0.48
N TYR A 221 -9.17 -11.14 1.57
CA TYR A 221 -8.85 -12.55 1.83
C TYR A 221 -9.96 -13.35 2.52
N TRP A 222 -10.68 -12.75 3.46
CA TRP A 222 -11.69 -13.41 4.28
C TRP A 222 -13.12 -13.03 3.90
N GLY A 223 -13.30 -11.98 3.10
CA GLY A 223 -14.60 -11.37 2.84
C GLY A 223 -15.00 -10.37 3.93
N VAL A 224 -15.82 -9.39 3.54
CA VAL A 224 -16.23 -8.28 4.43
C VAL A 224 -16.99 -8.79 5.66
N GLU A 225 -17.94 -9.71 5.48
CA GLU A 225 -18.76 -10.27 6.57
C GLU A 225 -17.89 -10.92 7.66
N THR A 226 -16.92 -11.73 7.28
CA THR A 226 -15.99 -12.38 8.22
C THR A 226 -15.15 -11.34 8.98
N VAL A 227 -14.74 -10.26 8.31
CA VAL A 227 -13.97 -9.17 8.95
C VAL A 227 -14.83 -8.40 9.93
N GLU A 228 -16.10 -8.12 9.63
CA GLU A 228 -17.04 -7.48 10.55
C GLU A 228 -17.23 -8.30 11.82
N GLU A 229 -17.40 -9.62 11.68
CA GLU A 229 -17.49 -10.54 12.81
C GLU A 229 -16.21 -10.54 13.66
N TRP A 230 -15.04 -10.55 13.01
CA TRP A 230 -13.73 -10.54 13.68
C TRP A 230 -13.45 -9.21 14.40
N LEU A 231 -13.79 -8.08 13.78
CA LEU A 231 -13.64 -6.74 14.38
C LEU A 231 -14.54 -6.56 15.60
N GLY A 232 -15.73 -7.17 15.56
CA GLY A 232 -16.80 -6.93 16.51
C GLY A 232 -17.44 -5.54 16.35
N LYS A 233 -18.63 -5.38 16.94
CA LYS A 233 -19.52 -4.23 16.69
C LYS A 233 -18.89 -2.84 16.87
N HIS A 234 -18.02 -2.67 17.86
CA HIS A 234 -17.42 -1.36 18.16
C HIS A 234 -16.38 -0.93 17.10
N HIS A 235 -15.61 -1.87 16.55
CA HIS A 235 -14.57 -1.56 15.56
C HIS A 235 -15.14 -1.52 14.13
N ALA A 236 -16.14 -2.34 13.81
CA ALA A 236 -16.84 -2.29 12.53
C ALA A 236 -17.44 -0.89 12.24
N ALA A 237 -18.09 -0.27 13.23
CA ALA A 237 -18.64 1.08 13.14
C ALA A 237 -17.58 2.14 12.81
N ARG A 238 -16.37 2.02 13.40
CA ARG A 238 -15.27 2.97 13.20
C ARG A 238 -14.73 2.92 11.76
N HIS A 239 -14.81 1.77 11.11
CA HIS A 239 -14.26 1.54 9.77
C HIS A 239 -15.33 1.53 8.68
N GLY A 240 -16.58 1.88 8.99
CA GLY A 240 -17.66 1.98 8.00
C GLY A 240 -18.09 0.63 7.41
N LEU A 241 -17.85 -0.46 8.13
CA LEU A 241 -18.23 -1.82 7.76
C LEU A 241 -19.51 -2.23 8.50
N GLU A 242 -20.55 -1.40 8.46
CA GLU A 242 -21.88 -1.77 8.96
C GLU A 242 -22.80 -1.94 7.76
N VAL A 243 -23.37 -3.13 7.60
CA VAL A 243 -24.40 -3.46 6.59
C VAL A 243 -25.79 -3.08 7.08
#